data_AF-A0A966YRW5-F1
#
_entry.id   AF-A0A966YRW5-F1
#
_cell.length_a   1.000
_cell.length_b   1.000
_cell.length_c   1.000
_cell.angle_alpha   90.00
_cell.angle_beta   90.00
_cell.angle_gamma   90.00
#
_symmetry.space_group_name_H-M   'P 1'
#
loop_
_entity.id
_entity.type
_entity.pdbx_description
1 polymer ?
#
loop_
_entity_poly.entity_id
_entity_poly.type
_entity_poly.pdbx_seq_one_letter_code
_entity_poly.pdbx_strand_id
1 'polypeptide(L)'
;NWVANETDVSVKEIHAWPEEQLRQLSLRYFLHARRADGSPLDPVARFHLRNGAALDAVMPAANPSKRSESESFGLMVSYRYDAKHIEDRHEHYIADHTVALSEALLNEAKQIRP
;
A
#
# COMPACT_ATOMS: atom_id res chain seq x y z
N ASN A 1 33.54 -5.42 41.04
CA ASN A 1 33.40 -6.15 39.76
C ASN A 1 31.95 -6.19 39.36
N TRP A 2 31.52 -5.17 38.61
CA TRP A 2 30.21 -5.15 37.96
C TRP A 2 30.32 -5.98 36.68
N VAL A 3 29.58 -7.08 36.62
CA VAL A 3 29.48 -7.93 35.43
C VAL A 3 28.37 -7.33 34.57
N ALA A 4 28.74 -6.82 33.40
CA ALA A 4 27.79 -6.55 32.33
C ALA A 4 27.18 -7.88 31.87
N ASN A 5 25.86 -7.92 31.71
CA ASN A 5 25.27 -8.40 30.47
C ASN A 5 23.86 -7.81 30.34
N GLU A 6 23.79 -6.86 29.43
CA GLU A 6 22.64 -6.09 29.00
C GLU A 6 21.66 -7.00 28.24
N THR A 7 20.39 -6.91 28.63
CA THR A 7 19.23 -7.01 27.74
C THR A 7 19.18 -8.20 26.78
N ASP A 8 19.05 -9.41 27.30
CA ASP A 8 18.38 -10.49 26.58
C ASP A 8 16.86 -10.32 26.74
N VAL A 9 16.33 -9.20 26.25
CA VAL A 9 14.90 -9.07 26.02
C VAL A 9 14.66 -9.85 24.74
N SER A 10 14.24 -11.11 24.90
CA SER A 10 13.72 -11.97 23.84
C SER A 10 13.04 -11.09 22.81
N VAL A 11 13.56 -11.05 21.58
CA VAL A 11 12.89 -10.37 20.48
C VAL A 11 11.56 -11.07 20.37
N LYS A 12 10.54 -10.44 20.97
CA LYS A 12 9.15 -10.90 20.96
C LYS A 12 8.88 -11.39 19.55
N GLU A 13 8.29 -12.57 19.42
CA GLU A 13 7.56 -12.96 18.23
C GLU A 13 6.66 -11.79 17.86
N ILE A 14 7.15 -10.91 16.99
CA ILE A 14 6.33 -9.93 16.31
C ILE A 14 5.44 -10.86 15.50
N HIS A 15 4.16 -10.94 15.86
CA HIS A 15 3.18 -11.69 15.10
C HIS A 15 3.27 -11.17 13.67
N ALA A 16 4.05 -11.85 12.83
CA ALA A 16 4.21 -11.49 11.43
C ALA A 16 2.84 -11.76 10.84
N TRP A 17 2.17 -10.70 10.42
CA TRP A 17 0.87 -10.84 9.80
C TRP A 17 1.06 -11.71 8.55
N PRO A 18 0.22 -12.74 8.33
CA PRO A 18 0.26 -13.54 7.11
C PRO A 18 0.24 -12.62 5.89
N GLU A 19 1.13 -12.85 4.93
CA GLU A 19 1.30 -11.98 3.76
C GLU A 19 -0.02 -11.75 3.02
N GLU A 20 -0.84 -12.78 2.89
CA GLU A 20 -2.17 -12.70 2.27
C GLU A 20 -3.11 -11.75 3.04
N GLN A 21 -3.09 -11.80 4.37
CA GLN A 21 -3.90 -10.88 5.18
C GLN A 21 -3.41 -9.44 5.05
N LEU A 22 -2.08 -9.22 5.05
CA LEU A 22 -1.52 -7.89 4.79
C LEU A 22 -1.91 -7.40 3.40
N ARG A 23 -1.86 -8.27 2.39
CA ARG A 23 -2.23 -7.94 1.01
C ARG A 23 -3.69 -7.49 0.91
N GLN A 24 -4.61 -8.25 1.49
CA GLN A 24 -6.04 -7.93 1.51
C GLN A 24 -6.33 -6.63 2.27
N LEU A 25 -5.74 -6.45 3.45
CA LEU A 25 -5.89 -5.22 4.23
C LEU A 25 -5.33 -4.00 3.50
N SER A 26 -4.19 -4.17 2.82
CA SER A 26 -3.56 -3.11 2.02
C SER A 26 -4.42 -2.72 0.84
N LEU A 27 -4.97 -3.70 0.10
CA LEU A 27 -5.92 -3.42 -0.97
C LEU A 27 -7.14 -2.66 -0.45
N ARG A 28 -7.72 -3.10 0.67
CA ARG A 28 -8.85 -2.39 1.29
C ARG A 28 -8.48 -0.96 1.67
N TYR A 29 -7.28 -0.75 2.22
CA TYR A 29 -6.76 0.57 2.55
C TYR A 29 -6.66 1.47 1.31
N PHE A 30 -5.99 1.03 0.23
CA PHE A 30 -5.89 1.85 -0.99
C PHE A 30 -7.25 2.10 -1.65
N LEU A 31 -8.16 1.11 -1.61
CA LEU A 31 -9.46 1.20 -2.27
C LEU A 31 -10.50 2.00 -1.48
N HIS A 32 -10.43 2.05 -0.15
CA HIS A 32 -11.52 2.59 0.66
C HIS A 32 -11.10 3.57 1.75
N ALA A 33 -9.83 3.58 2.18
CA ALA A 33 -9.40 4.58 3.15
C ALA A 33 -9.34 5.95 2.45
N ARG A 34 -10.14 6.90 2.96
CA ARG A 34 -10.29 8.24 2.41
C ARG A 34 -10.02 9.31 3.47
N ARG A 35 -9.55 10.47 3.00
CA ARG A 35 -9.49 11.72 3.77
C ARG A 35 -10.88 12.37 3.83
N ALA A 36 -11.01 13.42 4.62
CA ALA A 36 -12.25 14.21 4.70
C ALA A 36 -12.66 14.85 3.35
N ASP A 37 -11.70 15.11 2.46
CA ASP A 37 -11.91 15.62 1.11
C ASP A 37 -12.28 14.53 0.09
N GLY A 38 -12.36 13.27 0.49
CA GLY A 38 -12.68 12.13 -0.38
C GLY A 38 -11.48 11.56 -1.16
N SER A 39 -10.28 12.14 -1.05
CA SER A 39 -9.08 11.60 -1.71
C SER A 39 -8.49 10.39 -0.96
N PRO A 40 -7.71 9.51 -1.62
CA PRO A 40 -7.04 8.39 -0.98
C PRO A 40 -6.23 8.83 0.25
N LEU A 41 -6.24 8.04 1.32
CA LEU A 41 -5.55 8.39 2.56
C LEU A 41 -4.02 8.47 2.40
N ASP A 42 -3.46 7.61 1.56
CA ASP A 42 -2.03 7.52 1.33
C ASP A 42 -1.49 8.67 0.45
N PRO A 43 -0.49 9.44 0.92
CA PRO A 43 0.07 10.55 0.15
C PRO A 43 0.80 10.12 -1.13
N VAL A 44 1.45 8.96 -1.14
CA VAL A 44 2.19 8.46 -2.31
C VAL A 44 1.21 7.97 -3.38
N ALA A 45 0.11 7.32 -2.98
CA ALA A 45 -0.98 6.97 -3.87
C ALA A 45 -1.58 8.20 -4.54
N ARG A 46 -1.88 9.25 -3.76
CA ARG A 46 -2.40 10.50 -4.33
C ARG A 46 -1.44 11.09 -5.36
N PHE A 47 -0.13 11.09 -5.10
CA PHE A 47 0.86 11.58 -6.05
C PHE A 47 0.84 10.81 -7.37
N HIS A 48 0.88 9.48 -7.33
CA HIS A 48 0.93 8.66 -8.54
C HIS A 48 -0.39 8.67 -9.32
N LEU A 49 -1.53 8.54 -8.62
CA LEU A 49 -2.86 8.55 -9.23
C LEU A 49 -3.17 9.91 -9.86
N ARG A 50 -2.81 11.01 -9.17
CA ARG A 50 -2.90 12.36 -9.75
C ARG A 50 -2.08 12.51 -11.02
N ASN A 51 -1.01 11.73 -11.20
CA ASN A 51 -0.20 11.78 -12.42
C ASN A 51 -0.64 10.74 -13.48
N GLY A 52 -1.79 10.10 -13.32
CA GLY A 52 -2.35 9.17 -14.30
C GLY A 52 -1.83 7.73 -14.18
N ALA A 53 -1.18 7.37 -13.09
CA ALA A 53 -0.81 5.98 -12.85
C ALA A 53 -2.02 5.13 -12.42
N ALA A 54 -1.90 3.81 -12.59
CA ALA A 54 -2.76 2.84 -11.93
C ALA A 54 -1.97 2.08 -10.85
N LEU A 55 -2.61 1.72 -9.73
CA LEU A 55 -2.05 0.79 -8.76
C LEU A 55 -1.95 -0.60 -9.42
N ASP A 56 -0.75 -1.16 -9.45
CA ASP A 56 -0.43 -2.32 -10.29
C ASP A 56 -0.19 -3.61 -9.51
N ALA A 57 0.48 -3.52 -8.36
CA ALA A 57 0.69 -4.66 -7.48
C ALA A 57 0.79 -4.23 -6.01
N VAL A 58 0.40 -5.16 -5.13
CA VAL A 58 0.60 -5.09 -3.68
C VAL A 58 1.54 -6.21 -3.29
N MET A 59 2.68 -5.88 -2.68
CA MET A 59 3.78 -6.80 -2.40
C MET A 59 4.12 -6.77 -0.91
N PRO A 60 3.53 -7.68 -0.12
CA PRO A 60 3.96 -7.93 1.26
C PRO A 60 5.43 -8.35 1.30
N ALA A 61 6.12 -8.04 2.41
CA ALA A 61 7.52 -8.40 2.66
C ALA A 61 8.52 -7.96 1.57
N ALA A 62 8.17 -6.97 0.73
CA ALA A 62 9.02 -6.49 -0.36
C ALA A 62 10.18 -5.61 0.12
N ASN A 63 10.09 -5.01 1.32
CA ASN A 63 11.14 -4.21 1.91
C ASN A 63 11.42 -4.62 3.37
N PRO A 64 12.42 -5.49 3.62
CA PRO A 64 12.71 -6.03 4.94
C PRO A 64 13.57 -5.08 5.81
N SER A 65 13.48 -3.76 5.59
CA SER A 65 14.17 -2.79 6.44
C SER A 65 13.33 -2.47 7.68
N LYS A 66 13.98 -2.30 8.84
CA LYS A 66 13.32 -1.90 10.10
C LYS A 66 12.43 -0.66 9.95
N ARG A 67 12.86 0.27 9.09
CA ARG A 67 12.09 1.47 8.76
C ARG A 67 10.79 1.10 8.03
N SER A 68 10.86 0.33 6.96
CA SER A 68 9.66 -0.09 6.22
C SER A 68 8.75 -0.99 7.05
N GLU A 69 9.29 -1.81 7.93
CA GLU A 69 8.50 -2.58 8.91
C GLU A 69 7.67 -1.64 9.79
N SER A 70 8.26 -0.55 10.30
CA SER A 70 7.54 0.43 11.12
C SER A 70 6.55 1.31 10.35
N GLU A 71 6.84 1.62 9.08
CA GLU A 71 6.03 2.53 8.27
C GLU A 71 4.88 1.79 7.56
N SER A 72 5.11 0.55 7.11
CA SER A 72 4.20 -0.18 6.22
C SER A 72 4.20 -1.70 6.42
N PHE A 73 4.74 -2.24 7.51
CA PHE A 73 4.91 -3.70 7.70
C PHE A 73 5.75 -4.36 6.60
N GLY A 74 6.69 -3.62 6.00
CA GLY A 74 7.52 -4.11 4.88
C GLY A 74 6.76 -4.22 3.54
N LEU A 75 5.52 -3.74 3.48
CA LEU A 75 4.72 -3.69 2.27
C LEU A 75 5.27 -2.65 1.30
N MET A 76 5.33 -3.02 0.02
CA MET A 76 5.46 -2.07 -1.09
C MET A 76 4.31 -2.23 -2.07
N VAL A 77 4.10 -1.18 -2.88
CA VAL A 77 3.18 -1.23 -4.02
C VAL A 77 3.89 -0.71 -5.27
N SER A 78 3.45 -1.18 -6.43
CA SER A 78 3.89 -0.62 -7.72
C SER A 78 2.78 0.22 -8.34
N TYR A 79 3.20 1.26 -9.06
CA TYR A 79 2.33 2.09 -9.88
C TYR A 79 2.77 1.99 -11.34
N ARG A 80 1.82 1.74 -12.23
CA ARG A 80 2.07 1.59 -13.66
C ARG A 80 1.55 2.79 -14.44
N TYR A 81 2.45 3.43 -15.17
CA TYR A 81 2.13 4.44 -16.16
C TYR A 81 1.97 3.79 -17.52
N ASP A 82 0.81 3.99 -18.14
CA ASP A 82 0.54 3.56 -19.50
C ASP A 82 0.20 4.82 -20.30
N ALA A 83 1.07 5.16 -21.26
CA ALA A 83 0.96 6.39 -22.04
C ALA A 83 -0.42 6.59 -22.67
N LYS A 84 -1.12 5.50 -23.02
CA LYS A 84 -2.46 5.55 -23.63
C LYS A 84 -3.55 5.99 -22.66
N HIS A 85 -3.30 5.91 -21.35
CA HIS A 85 -4.30 6.10 -20.31
C HIS A 85 -3.91 7.17 -19.28
N ILE A 86 -2.75 7.84 -19.43
CA ILE A 86 -2.29 8.84 -18.46
C ILE A 86 -3.30 9.97 -18.32
N GLU A 87 -3.73 10.55 -19.45
CA GLU A 87 -4.67 11.68 -19.48
C GLU A 87 -6.03 11.27 -18.90
N ASP A 88 -6.65 10.21 -19.42
CA ASP A 88 -7.94 9.74 -18.91
C ASP A 88 -7.90 9.42 -17.40
N ARG A 89 -6.86 8.74 -16.91
CA ARG A 89 -6.75 8.40 -15.47
C ARG A 89 -6.52 9.64 -14.62
N HIS A 90 -5.73 10.60 -15.12
CA HIS A 90 -5.55 11.89 -14.47
C HIS A 90 -6.91 12.59 -14.31
N GLU A 91 -7.67 12.69 -15.40
CA GLU A 91 -8.97 13.37 -15.40
C GLU A 91 -9.96 12.72 -14.43
N HIS A 92 -10.08 11.39 -14.43
CA HIS A 92 -10.92 10.68 -13.46
C HIS A 92 -10.47 10.95 -12.02
N TYR A 93 -9.16 10.89 -11.73
CA TYR A 93 -8.67 11.18 -10.37
C TYR A 93 -8.96 12.61 -9.93
N ILE A 94 -8.86 13.60 -10.83
CA ILE A 94 -9.18 15.00 -10.54
C ILE A 94 -10.68 15.19 -10.30
N ALA A 95 -11.53 14.49 -11.07
CA ALA A 95 -12.98 14.62 -10.99
C ALA A 95 -13.57 14.03 -9.71
N ASP A 96 -13.16 12.82 -9.32
CA ASP A 96 -13.83 12.06 -8.25
C ASP A 96 -12.89 11.23 -7.36
N HIS A 97 -11.57 11.43 -7.49
CA HIS A 97 -10.55 10.70 -6.75
C HIS A 97 -10.55 9.18 -7.02
N THR A 98 -10.98 8.76 -8.21
CA THR A 98 -10.92 7.37 -8.66
C THR A 98 -9.51 6.77 -8.50
N VAL A 99 -9.45 5.61 -7.86
CA VAL A 99 -8.25 4.78 -7.76
C VAL A 99 -8.21 3.85 -8.95
N ALA A 100 -7.46 4.21 -9.99
CA ALA A 100 -7.24 3.33 -11.14
C ALA A 100 -6.42 2.10 -10.73
N LEU A 101 -6.86 0.93 -11.18
CA LEU A 101 -6.18 -0.35 -10.95
C LEU A 101 -5.68 -0.94 -12.27
N SER A 102 -4.57 -1.67 -12.23
CA SER A 102 -4.17 -2.52 -13.37
C SER A 102 -5.12 -3.69 -13.54
N GLU A 103 -5.12 -4.29 -14.73
CA GLU A 103 -5.90 -5.50 -15.02
C GLU A 103 -5.56 -6.65 -14.07
N ALA A 104 -4.28 -6.79 -13.71
CA ALA A 104 -3.82 -7.82 -12.79
C ALA A 104 -4.47 -7.64 -11.40
N LEU A 105 -4.57 -6.41 -10.92
CA LEU A 105 -5.09 -6.11 -9.59
C LEU A 105 -6.61 -6.03 -9.53
N LEU A 106 -7.27 -5.74 -10.65
CA LEU A 106 -8.73 -5.66 -10.74
C LEU A 106 -9.44 -6.94 -10.33
N ASN A 107 -8.90 -8.11 -10.69
CA ASN A 107 -9.52 -9.38 -10.33
C ASN A 107 -9.44 -9.67 -8.83
N GLU A 108 -8.36 -9.26 -8.19
CA GLU A 108 -8.16 -9.39 -6.76
C GLU A 108 -9.06 -8.42 -5.99
N ALA A 109 -9.11 -7.16 -6.43
CA ALA A 109 -9.92 -6.11 -5.82
C ALA A 109 -11.42 -6.45 -5.76
N LYS A 110 -11.97 -7.20 -6.71
CA LYS A 110 -13.38 -7.66 -6.70
C LYS A 110 -13.75 -8.48 -5.47
N GLN A 111 -12.77 -9.13 -4.84
CA GLN A 111 -12.97 -9.98 -3.66
C GLN A 111 -12.88 -9.18 -2.35
N ILE A 112 -12.35 -7.95 -2.42
CA ILE A 112 -12.17 -7.08 -1.27
C ILE A 112 -13.48 -6.34 -1.00
N ARG A 113 -14.10 -6.64 0.14
CA ARG A 113 -15.29 -5.93 0.60
C ARG A 113 -14.91 -4.57 1.21
N PRO A 114 -15.75 -3.53 1.03
CA PRO A 114 -15.54 -2.23 1.65
C PRO A 114 -15.46 -2.30 3.18
#